data_AF-A0A0L6JQ50-F1
#
_entry.id   AF-A0A0L6JQ50-F1
#
_cell.length_a   1.000
_cell.length_b   1.000
_cell.length_c   1.000
_cell.angle_alpha   90.00
_cell.angle_beta   90.00
_cell.angle_gamma   90.00
#
_symmetry.space_group_name_H-M   'P 1'
#
loop_
_entity.id
_entity.type
_entity.pdbx_description
1 polymer ?
#
loop_
_entity_poly.entity_id
_entity_poly.type
_entity_poly.pdbx_seq_one_letter_code
_entity_poly.pdbx_strand_id
1 'polypeptide(L)'
;MPRKHGTGTRKIIGVNYETKTGSKTMTYFNEPLIYMNQPKKWLKETNEIYYKKPLVIKRLENCKCELCGIQSSIPGDFAVHHVKKLKSLKDKYFKANIITPYWVQRMIELNRRTLIVCKKCHKDIHFGKEI
;
A
#
# COMPACT_ATOMS: atom_id res chain seq x y z
N MET A 1 5.72 -23.00 -41.25
CA MET A 1 4.62 -23.43 -42.15
C MET A 1 3.94 -22.19 -42.72
N PRO A 2 3.76 -22.08 -44.05
CA PRO A 2 3.07 -20.94 -44.64
C PRO A 2 1.60 -21.00 -44.21
N ARG A 3 1.07 -19.90 -43.67
CA ARG A 3 -0.36 -19.82 -43.31
C ARG A 3 -1.17 -19.60 -44.58
N LYS A 4 -2.18 -20.43 -44.80
CA LYS A 4 -3.16 -20.24 -45.89
C LYS A 4 -3.92 -18.93 -45.67
N HIS A 5 -4.03 -18.12 -46.72
CA HIS A 5 -5.00 -17.03 -46.80
C HIS A 5 -6.39 -17.65 -46.94
N GLY A 6 -7.23 -17.47 -45.93
CA GLY A 6 -8.65 -17.83 -45.93
C GLY A 6 -9.38 -16.95 -44.93
N THR A 7 -10.69 -16.79 -45.12
CA THR A 7 -11.66 -15.96 -44.37
C THR A 7 -11.64 -16.25 -42.86
N GLY A 8 -10.58 -15.81 -42.19
CA GLY A 8 -10.23 -16.24 -40.84
C GLY A 8 -11.08 -15.57 -39.78
N THR A 9 -12.03 -16.33 -39.21
CA THR A 9 -12.55 -16.03 -37.88
C THR A 9 -11.39 -16.09 -36.89
N ARG A 10 -11.02 -14.93 -36.32
CA ARG A 10 -10.06 -14.88 -35.20
C ARG A 10 -10.67 -15.69 -34.05
N LYS A 11 -10.02 -16.79 -33.64
CA LYS A 11 -10.33 -17.44 -32.35
C LYS A 11 -9.83 -16.51 -31.25
N ILE A 12 -10.72 -15.67 -30.77
CA ILE A 12 -10.49 -14.73 -29.68
C ILE A 12 -10.69 -15.49 -28.37
N ILE A 13 -9.67 -15.51 -27.51
CA ILE A 13 -9.77 -16.06 -26.15
C ILE A 13 -10.19 -14.92 -25.23
N GLY A 14 -11.38 -15.02 -24.65
CA GLY A 14 -11.95 -13.97 -23.81
C GLY A 14 -13.16 -14.44 -23.01
N VAL A 15 -13.65 -13.57 -22.13
CA VAL A 15 -14.85 -13.77 -21.33
C VAL A 15 -15.96 -12.86 -21.87
N ASN A 16 -17.13 -13.42 -22.13
CA ASN A 16 -18.30 -12.65 -22.52
C ASN A 16 -18.97 -12.04 -21.28
N TYR A 17 -19.44 -10.81 -21.40
CA TYR A 17 -20.17 -10.10 -20.35
C TYR A 17 -21.27 -9.21 -20.94
N GLU A 18 -22.34 -9.01 -20.18
CA GLU A 18 -23.47 -8.19 -20.60
C GLU A 18 -23.29 -6.72 -20.19
N THR A 19 -23.68 -5.80 -21.07
CA THR A 19 -23.75 -4.37 -20.79
C THR A 19 -25.16 -3.86 -21.06
N LYS A 20 -25.49 -2.67 -20.55
CA LYS A 20 -26.80 -2.01 -20.80
C LYS A 20 -27.12 -1.83 -22.30
N THR A 21 -26.11 -1.87 -23.17
CA THR A 21 -26.21 -1.71 -24.63
C THR A 21 -26.01 -3.01 -25.41
N GLY A 22 -25.90 -4.16 -24.73
CA GLY A 22 -25.70 -5.48 -25.36
C GLY A 22 -24.48 -6.26 -24.85
N SER A 23 -24.25 -7.44 -25.40
CA SER A 23 -23.13 -8.31 -25.03
C SER A 23 -21.80 -7.79 -25.58
N LYS A 24 -20.75 -7.86 -24.76
CA LYS A 24 -19.36 -7.54 -25.13
C LYS A 24 -18.44 -8.68 -24.71
N THR A 25 -17.28 -8.79 -25.37
CA THR A 25 -16.26 -9.80 -25.05
C THR A 25 -14.99 -9.09 -24.55
N MET A 26 -14.55 -9.42 -23.33
CA MET A 26 -13.27 -8.99 -22.78
C MET A 26 -12.21 -10.02 -23.14
N THR A 27 -11.24 -9.61 -23.94
CA THR A 27 -10.26 -10.51 -24.56
C THR A 27 -8.95 -10.49 -23.79
N TYR A 28 -8.39 -11.67 -23.48
CA TYR A 28 -7.11 -11.75 -22.78
C TYR A 28 -5.93 -11.30 -23.64
N PHE A 29 -5.98 -11.60 -24.94
CA PHE A 29 -4.93 -11.26 -25.90
C PHE A 29 -5.53 -11.14 -27.31
N ASN A 30 -5.43 -9.95 -27.91
CA ASN A 30 -5.98 -9.65 -29.24
C ASN A 30 -4.93 -9.50 -30.33
N GLU A 31 -3.66 -9.55 -29.96
CA GLU A 31 -2.55 -9.39 -30.90
C GLU A 31 -2.17 -10.74 -31.51
N PRO A 32 -1.60 -10.75 -32.72
CA PRO A 32 -1.05 -11.98 -33.28
C PRO A 32 0.19 -12.42 -32.48
N LEU A 33 0.26 -13.69 -32.10
CA LEU A 33 1.51 -14.29 -31.66
C LEU A 33 2.46 -14.38 -32.87
N ILE A 34 3.44 -13.47 -32.91
CA ILE A 34 4.46 -13.40 -33.95
C ILE A 34 5.62 -14.30 -33.51
N TYR A 35 5.98 -15.29 -34.33
CA TYR A 35 7.15 -16.13 -34.07
C TYR A 35 8.42 -15.29 -34.26
N MET A 36 9.32 -15.34 -33.28
CA MET A 36 10.62 -14.66 -33.34
C MET A 36 11.73 -15.72 -33.39
N ASN A 37 12.50 -15.73 -34.49
CA ASN A 37 13.59 -16.71 -34.71
C ASN A 37 14.77 -16.54 -33.75
N GLN A 38 14.86 -15.39 -33.07
CA GLN A 38 15.87 -15.15 -32.04
C GLN A 38 15.18 -14.67 -30.77
N PRO A 39 15.63 -15.12 -29.59
CA PRO A 39 15.17 -14.53 -28.34
C PRO A 39 15.52 -13.04 -28.34
N LYS A 40 14.64 -12.17 -27.83
CA LYS A 40 14.98 -10.78 -27.55
C LYS A 40 16.13 -10.77 -26.54
N LYS A 41 17.36 -10.69 -27.04
CA LYS A 41 18.56 -10.43 -26.24
C LYS A 41 18.38 -9.01 -25.69
N TRP A 42 18.30 -8.90 -24.38
CA TRP A 42 18.05 -7.66 -23.65
C TRP A 42 16.62 -7.14 -23.78
N LEU A 43 15.65 -7.88 -23.25
CA LEU A 43 14.70 -7.15 -22.41
C LEU A 43 15.56 -6.49 -21.34
N LYS A 44 15.80 -5.18 -21.44
CA LYS A 44 16.00 -4.43 -20.20
C LYS A 44 14.74 -4.74 -19.43
N GLU A 45 14.87 -5.55 -18.38
CA GLU A 45 13.91 -5.54 -17.31
C GLU A 45 13.90 -4.09 -16.84
N THR A 46 13.12 -3.23 -17.49
CA THR A 46 12.71 -1.96 -16.91
C THR A 46 11.71 -2.35 -15.84
N ASN A 47 12.22 -3.04 -14.81
CA ASN A 47 11.64 -3.14 -13.49
C ASN A 47 11.73 -1.79 -12.79
N GLU A 48 11.76 -0.68 -13.53
CA GLU A 48 11.26 0.61 -13.06
C GLU A 48 9.73 0.54 -13.00
N ILE A 49 9.21 -0.49 -12.33
CA ILE A 49 7.88 -0.40 -11.77
C ILE A 49 8.02 0.71 -10.74
N TYR A 50 7.58 1.92 -11.10
CA TYR A 50 7.58 3.08 -10.23
C TYR A 50 6.57 2.82 -9.10
N TYR A 51 7.00 2.07 -8.08
CA TYR A 51 6.24 1.91 -6.87
C TYR A 51 6.39 3.20 -6.08
N LYS A 52 5.30 3.98 -6.03
CA LYS A 52 5.23 5.11 -5.10
C LYS A 52 5.46 4.57 -3.69
N LYS A 53 6.64 4.87 -3.12
CA LYS A 53 6.99 4.45 -1.75
C LYS A 53 5.83 4.77 -0.80
N PRO A 54 5.32 3.78 -0.04
CA PRO A 54 4.27 3.99 0.94
C PRO A 54 4.63 5.14 1.89
N LEU A 55 3.65 5.97 2.23
CA LEU A 55 3.85 7.13 3.11
C LEU A 55 4.45 6.73 4.47
N VAL A 56 4.09 5.55 5.01
CA VAL A 56 4.64 5.06 6.27
C VAL A 56 6.15 4.84 6.20
N ILE A 57 6.66 4.31 5.09
CA ILE A 57 8.09 4.06 4.89
C ILE A 57 8.84 5.38 4.80
N LYS A 58 8.34 6.34 4.02
CA LYS A 58 8.94 7.67 3.90
C LYS A 58 9.07 8.38 5.26
N ARG A 59 8.05 8.27 6.10
CA ARG A 59 8.11 8.87 7.44
C ARG A 59 9.06 8.11 8.37
N LEU A 60 9.15 6.78 8.24
CA LEU A 60 10.08 5.97 9.02
C LEU A 60 11.53 6.31 8.67
N GLU A 61 11.82 6.55 7.38
CA GLU A 61 13.11 7.02 6.87
C GLU A 61 13.51 8.40 7.42
N ASN A 62 12.55 9.24 7.85
CA ASN A 62 12.86 10.52 8.49
C ASN A 62 13.41 10.37 9.92
N CYS A 63 13.38 9.15 10.48
CA CYS A 63 13.98 8.81 11.78
C CYS A 63 13.60 9.77 12.92
N LYS A 64 12.34 10.21 12.95
CA LYS A 64 11.82 11.18 13.92
C LYS A 64 10.58 10.66 14.62
N CYS A 65 10.54 10.77 15.94
CA CYS A 65 9.38 10.40 16.76
C CYS A 65 8.27 11.45 16.57
N GLU A 66 7.07 11.02 16.19
CA GLU A 66 5.89 11.89 16.01
C GLU A 66 5.25 12.32 17.35
N LEU A 67 5.71 11.72 18.47
CA LEU A 67 5.31 12.06 19.85
C LEU A 67 6.31 13.00 20.53
N CYS A 68 7.49 12.51 20.89
CA CYS A 68 8.49 13.30 21.62
C CYS A 68 9.40 14.14 20.73
N GLY A 69 9.31 14.03 19.40
CA GLY A 69 10.11 14.81 18.46
C GLY A 69 11.57 14.37 18.32
N ILE A 70 12.04 13.40 19.12
CA ILE A 70 13.43 12.93 19.09
C ILE A 70 13.80 12.39 17.70
N GLN A 71 15.01 12.69 17.26
CA GLN A 71 15.54 12.25 15.98
C GLN A 71 16.87 11.51 16.21
N SER A 72 17.04 10.35 15.60
CA SER A 72 18.25 9.52 15.75
C SER A 72 18.53 8.77 14.46
N SER A 73 19.76 8.80 13.98
CA SER A 73 20.12 8.05 12.75
C SER A 73 20.43 6.58 13.00
N ILE A 74 20.20 6.08 14.21
CA ILE A 74 20.50 4.71 14.60
C ILE A 74 19.43 3.75 14.02
N PRO A 75 19.85 2.72 13.27
CA PRO A 75 18.92 1.73 12.73
C PRO A 75 18.12 1.04 13.84
N GLY A 76 16.80 0.96 13.66
CA GLY A 76 15.91 0.23 14.56
C GLY A 76 15.52 0.98 15.84
N ASP A 77 15.88 2.25 16.00
CA ASP A 77 15.42 3.06 17.15
C ASP A 77 13.97 3.52 17.05
N PHE A 78 13.40 3.49 15.86
CA PHE A 78 12.02 3.86 15.58
C PHE A 78 11.20 2.66 15.12
N ALA A 79 9.99 2.57 15.64
CA ALA A 79 9.00 1.56 15.32
C ALA A 79 7.67 2.20 14.92
N VAL A 80 6.89 1.46 14.13
CA VAL A 80 5.54 1.90 13.74
C VAL A 80 4.54 1.38 14.76
N HIS A 81 3.96 2.28 15.54
CA HIS A 81 2.79 1.98 16.36
C HIS A 81 1.53 2.03 15.48
N HIS A 82 0.84 0.90 15.30
CA HIS A 82 -0.35 0.79 14.46
C HIS A 82 -1.59 0.44 15.29
N VAL A 83 -2.72 1.10 14.98
CA VAL A 83 -4.03 0.81 15.56
C VAL A 83 -5.02 0.32 14.53
N LYS A 84 -5.91 -0.60 14.91
CA LYS A 84 -6.89 -1.21 14.01
C LYS A 84 -7.84 -0.18 13.39
N LYS A 85 -8.42 0.70 14.22
CA LYS A 85 -9.42 1.72 13.83
C LYS A 85 -9.27 2.97 14.72
N LEU A 86 -9.26 4.16 14.11
CA LEU A 86 -9.27 5.44 14.84
C LEU A 86 -10.54 5.64 15.67
N LYS A 87 -11.70 5.25 15.14
CA LYS A 87 -12.98 5.32 15.87
C LYS A 87 -12.91 4.55 17.19
N SER A 88 -12.27 3.39 17.20
CA SER A 88 -12.10 2.58 18.42
C SER A 88 -11.29 3.29 19.50
N LEU A 89 -10.35 4.18 19.13
CA LEU A 89 -9.62 5.00 20.11
C LEU A 89 -10.52 6.09 20.68
N LYS A 90 -11.30 6.76 19.82
CA LYS A 90 -12.26 7.79 20.24
C LYS A 90 -13.28 7.20 21.21
N ASP A 91 -13.90 6.10 20.82
CA ASP A 91 -14.90 5.40 21.63
C ASP A 91 -14.32 4.93 22.98
N LYS A 92 -13.03 4.59 23.05
CA LYS A 92 -12.37 4.14 24.28
C LYS A 92 -12.01 5.30 25.21
N TYR A 93 -11.38 6.35 24.69
CA TYR A 93 -10.74 7.39 25.51
C TYR A 93 -11.57 8.67 25.70
N PHE A 94 -12.57 8.94 24.85
CA PHE A 94 -13.44 10.12 24.97
C PHE A 94 -14.71 9.85 25.78
N LYS A 95 -14.72 8.80 26.61
CA LYS A 95 -15.80 8.57 27.57
C LYS A 95 -15.63 9.53 28.75
N ALA A 96 -16.75 10.01 29.29
CA ALA A 96 -16.76 10.80 30.52
C ALA A 96 -15.95 10.05 31.60
N ASN A 97 -14.91 10.69 32.15
CA ASN A 97 -13.98 10.20 33.18
C ASN A 97 -12.68 9.51 32.72
N ILE A 98 -12.29 9.57 31.44
CA ILE A 98 -10.97 9.06 31.01
C ILE A 98 -10.08 10.22 30.54
N ILE A 99 -8.92 10.39 31.18
CA ILE A 99 -7.86 11.25 30.69
C ILE A 99 -7.34 10.64 29.38
N THR A 100 -7.48 11.37 28.27
CA THR A 100 -7.04 10.90 26.96
C THR A 100 -5.53 11.06 26.85
N PRO A 101 -4.75 9.97 26.68
CA PRO A 101 -3.29 10.05 26.60
C PRO A 101 -2.85 10.78 25.33
N TYR A 102 -1.70 11.46 25.40
CA TYR A 102 -1.22 12.33 24.32
C TYR A 102 -1.12 11.62 22.97
N TRP A 103 -0.65 10.37 22.95
CA TRP A 103 -0.51 9.62 21.71
C TRP A 103 -1.86 9.38 21.01
N VAL A 104 -2.96 9.26 21.76
CA VAL A 104 -4.32 9.12 21.20
C VAL A 104 -4.76 10.44 20.59
N GLN A 105 -4.53 11.56 21.29
CA GLN A 105 -4.81 12.90 20.78
C GLN A 105 -4.07 13.13 19.45
N ARG A 106 -2.77 12.82 19.42
CA ARG A 106 -1.93 12.93 18.23
C ARG A 106 -2.40 12.07 17.06
N MET A 107 -2.81 10.82 17.30
CA MET A 107 -3.37 9.97 16.23
C MET A 107 -4.66 10.55 15.63
N ILE A 108 -5.49 11.18 16.46
CA ILE A 108 -6.75 11.79 16.05
C ILE A 108 -6.49 13.08 15.27
N GLU A 109 -5.62 13.96 15.78
CA GLU A 109 -5.20 15.20 15.11
C GLU A 109 -4.62 14.93 13.72
N LEU A 110 -3.73 13.94 13.61
CA LEU A 110 -3.10 13.57 12.35
C LEU A 110 -4.04 12.80 11.42
N ASN A 111 -5.19 12.34 11.92
CA ASN A 111 -6.12 11.43 11.24
C ASN A 111 -5.42 10.20 10.63
N ARG A 112 -4.51 9.57 11.40
CA ARG A 112 -3.66 8.45 10.95
C ARG A 112 -3.72 7.26 11.90
N ARG A 113 -3.79 6.05 11.34
CA ARG A 113 -3.75 4.78 12.08
C ARG A 113 -2.34 4.33 12.46
N THR A 114 -1.31 5.07 12.06
CA THR A 114 0.10 4.74 12.31
C THR A 114 0.84 5.95 12.84
N LEU A 115 1.55 5.76 13.95
CA LEU A 115 2.53 6.70 14.48
C LEU A 115 3.94 6.11 14.37
N ILE A 116 4.92 6.95 14.06
CA ILE A 116 6.33 6.56 14.18
C ILE A 116 6.85 7.05 15.51
N VAL A 117 7.34 6.11 16.32
CA VAL A 117 7.72 6.36 17.71
C VAL A 117 9.06 5.73 18.02
N CYS A 118 9.83 6.36 18.92
CA CYS A 118 11.06 5.75 19.42
C CYS A 118 10.74 4.57 20.36
N LYS A 119 11.71 3.69 20.61
CA LYS A 119 11.57 2.53 21.53
C LYS A 119 10.95 2.89 22.88
N LYS A 120 11.30 4.05 23.46
CA LYS A 120 10.78 4.51 24.77
C LYS A 120 9.29 4.78 24.68
N CYS A 121 8.87 5.69 23.80
CA CYS A 121 7.45 6.01 23.60
C CYS A 121 6.64 4.78 23.16
N HIS A 122 7.21 3.89 22.33
CA HIS A 122 6.54 2.66 21.94
C HIS A 122 6.23 1.76 23.15
N LYS A 123 7.18 1.61 24.07
CA LYS A 123 6.96 0.89 25.33
C LYS A 123 5.91 1.59 26.19
N ASP A 124 6.02 2.89 26.38
CA ASP A 124 5.11 3.65 27.25
C ASP A 124 3.64 3.56 26.78
N ILE A 125 3.40 3.52 25.46
CA ILE A 125 2.06 3.26 24.90
C ILE A 125 1.53 1.88 25.30
N HIS A 126 2.37 0.84 25.27
CA HIS A 126 1.98 -0.51 25.65
C HIS A 126 1.75 -0.66 27.15
N PHE A 127 2.52 0.06 27.97
CA PHE A 127 2.37 0.06 29.43
C PHE A 127 1.28 1.00 29.93
N GLY A 128 0.62 1.75 29.04
CA GLY A 128 -0.44 2.68 29.42
C GLY A 128 0.06 3.83 30.30
N LYS A 129 1.36 4.16 30.23
CA LYS A 129 1.89 5.33 30.94
C LYS A 129 1.39 6.59 30.25
N GLU A 130 1.11 7.60 31.05
CA GLU A 130 0.84 8.95 30.56
C GLU A 130 2.15 9.48 29.95
N ILE A 131 2.14 9.62 28.62
CA ILE A 131 3.13 10.36 27.83
C ILE A 131 2.46 11.65 27.42
#